data_AF-V5RI37-F1
#
_entry.id   AF-V5RI37-F1
#
_cell.length_a   1.000
_cell.length_b   1.000
_cell.length_c   1.000
_cell.angle_alpha   90.00
_cell.angle_beta   90.00
_cell.angle_gamma   90.00
#
_symmetry.space_group_name_H-M   'P 1'
#
loop_
_entity.id
_entity.type
_entity.pdbx_description
1 polymer ?
#
loop_
_entity_poly.entity_id
_entity_poly.type
_entity_poly.pdbx_seq_one_letter_code
_entity_poly.pdbx_strand_id
1 'polypeptide(L)'
;MKKYFKDKLLFTSILLTVVRCILVLSLSIIGTIKLLSVNIFDSDGGTRAPNVGETILICFMFIAIFIMYLILSLSSLMKYILQPIRDKQSLWLAIFSINIELVIFNLMQIKKIKLIKKPKKWNIFDICSMGVLLGVYLILSYVSGFIPPMPFWITLSIKYIPLFFGTFLLTFTQSITLCLIAGIVPLIMPGTAIYTAYQYILDYFIPISSIALASLFVPTNLTKSKFKNYIFWSGFITLPIIIIFLSRVLAGVVFWLNPNAIGSDPSYAFEWKNTLVYSLIYNSFNTMFDYVIYMITVPIICENLKFLKTRFQNQVNNMEME
;
A
#
# COMPACT_ATOMS: atom_id res chain seq x y z
N MET A 1 18.68 22.39 -26.37
CA MET A 1 19.31 21.92 -25.11
C MET A 1 18.34 21.15 -24.19
N LYS A 2 17.16 21.69 -23.81
CA LYS A 2 16.20 20.99 -22.93
C LYS A 2 15.64 19.66 -23.48
N LYS A 3 15.36 19.58 -24.79
CA LYS A 3 14.84 18.36 -25.43
C LYS A 3 15.87 17.22 -25.44
N TYR A 4 17.09 17.52 -25.91
CA TYR A 4 18.21 16.57 -25.92
C TYR A 4 18.52 15.98 -24.53
N PHE A 5 18.54 16.82 -23.48
CA PHE A 5 18.73 16.35 -22.11
C PHE A 5 17.60 15.43 -21.64
N LYS A 6 16.34 15.74 -22.01
CA LYS A 6 15.17 14.91 -21.71
C LYS A 6 15.26 13.54 -22.39
N ASP A 7 15.63 13.51 -23.67
CA ASP A 7 15.72 12.26 -24.45
C ASP A 7 16.85 11.36 -23.93
N LYS A 8 18.01 11.94 -23.58
CA LYS A 8 19.12 11.20 -22.98
C LYS A 8 18.76 10.64 -21.59
N LEU A 9 18.12 11.45 -20.74
CA LEU A 9 17.65 11.00 -19.43
C LEU A 9 16.61 9.89 -19.54
N LEU A 10 15.68 9.99 -20.50
CA LEU A 10 14.70 8.93 -20.77
C LEU A 10 15.39 7.62 -21.14
N PHE A 11 16.34 7.66 -22.08
CA PHE A 11 17.10 6.48 -22.49
C PHE A 11 17.86 5.84 -21.31
N THR A 12 18.57 6.66 -20.53
CA THR A 12 19.26 6.19 -19.31
C THR A 12 18.28 5.58 -18.31
N SER A 13 17.12 6.20 -18.09
CA SER A 13 16.10 5.70 -17.16
C SER A 13 15.52 4.36 -17.61
N ILE A 14 15.29 4.18 -18.92
CA ILE A 14 14.82 2.91 -19.48
C ILE A 14 15.87 1.81 -19.25
N LEU A 15 17.14 2.07 -19.60
CA LEU A 15 18.22 1.10 -19.42
C LEU A 15 18.38 0.69 -17.95
N LEU A 16 18.44 1.66 -17.04
CA LEU A 16 18.54 1.40 -15.60
C LEU A 16 17.31 0.66 -15.07
N THR A 17 16.12 0.95 -15.60
CA THR A 17 14.89 0.22 -15.20
C THR A 17 14.98 -1.24 -15.61
N VAL A 18 15.46 -1.56 -16.81
CA VAL A 18 15.66 -2.95 -17.26
C VAL A 18 16.64 -3.69 -16.34
N VAL A 19 17.79 -3.08 -16.03
CA VAL A 19 18.80 -3.67 -15.12
C VAL A 19 18.18 -3.96 -13.75
N ARG A 20 17.42 -3.01 -13.20
CA ARG A 20 16.78 -3.18 -11.89
C ARG A 20 15.68 -4.24 -11.91
N CYS A 21 14.89 -4.34 -12.98
CA CYS A 21 13.93 -5.43 -13.16
C CYS A 21 14.60 -6.80 -13.19
N ILE A 22 15.73 -6.95 -13.90
CA ILE A 22 16.50 -8.20 -13.92
C ILE A 22 17.00 -8.54 -12.52
N LEU A 23 17.54 -7.55 -11.79
CA LEU A 23 18.03 -7.75 -10.43
C LEU A 23 16.92 -8.20 -9.47
N VAL A 24 15.76 -7.53 -9.49
CA VAL A 24 14.61 -7.89 -8.64
C VAL A 24 14.07 -9.27 -9.01
N LEU A 25 14.02 -9.63 -10.30
CA LEU A 25 13.62 -10.95 -10.74
C LEU A 25 14.57 -12.03 -10.21
N SER A 26 15.88 -11.85 -10.38
CA SER A 26 16.90 -12.77 -9.88
C SER A 26 16.81 -12.94 -8.37
N LEU A 27 16.66 -11.85 -7.61
CA LEU A 27 16.47 -11.91 -6.16
C LEU A 27 15.17 -12.63 -5.77
N SER A 28 14.09 -12.44 -6.53
CA SER A 28 12.81 -13.12 -6.28
C SER A 28 12.92 -14.64 -6.53
N ILE A 29 13.64 -15.05 -7.58
CA ILE A 29 13.92 -16.46 -7.87
C ILE A 29 14.77 -17.08 -6.74
N ILE A 30 15.86 -16.42 -6.34
CA ILE A 30 16.72 -16.88 -5.24
C ILE A 30 15.93 -16.99 -3.94
N GLY A 31 15.10 -15.99 -3.63
CA GLY A 31 14.23 -15.99 -2.46
C GLY A 31 13.24 -17.15 -2.47
N THR A 32 12.64 -17.43 -3.63
CA THR A 32 11.72 -18.57 -3.83
C THR A 32 12.44 -19.89 -3.56
N ILE A 33 13.57 -20.14 -4.21
CA ILE A 33 14.35 -21.38 -4.03
C ILE A 33 14.75 -21.56 -2.57
N LYS A 34 15.22 -20.48 -1.93
CA LYS A 34 15.66 -20.54 -0.54
C LYS A 34 14.51 -20.84 0.40
N LEU A 35 13.35 -20.22 0.20
CA LEU A 35 12.19 -20.45 1.07
C LEU A 35 11.58 -21.84 0.88
N LEU A 36 11.58 -22.37 -0.36
CA LEU A 36 11.14 -23.75 -0.63
C LEU A 36 12.05 -24.81 -0.02
N SER A 37 13.33 -24.49 0.24
CA SER A 37 14.27 -25.40 0.90
C SER A 37 14.18 -25.44 2.42
N VAL A 38 13.36 -24.57 3.03
CA VAL A 38 13.24 -24.45 4.48
C VAL A 38 12.08 -25.29 5.00
N ASN A 39 12.29 -25.96 6.13
CA ASN A 39 11.21 -26.72 6.75
C ASN A 39 10.18 -25.80 7.40
N ILE A 40 8.93 -26.22 7.35
CA ILE A 40 7.78 -25.61 7.98
C ILE A 40 7.52 -26.33 9.30
N PHE A 41 7.18 -25.58 10.34
CA PHE A 41 6.80 -26.15 11.63
C PHE A 41 5.38 -26.72 11.55
N ASP A 42 5.21 -27.95 12.05
CA ASP A 42 3.91 -28.60 12.15
C ASP A 42 3.24 -28.30 13.50
N SER A 43 1.94 -28.54 13.56
CA SER A 43 1.11 -28.41 14.77
C SER A 43 1.59 -29.27 15.94
N ASP A 44 2.25 -30.41 15.66
CA ASP A 44 2.83 -31.30 16.66
C ASP A 44 4.26 -30.91 17.09
N GLY A 45 4.76 -29.75 16.65
CA GLY A 45 6.13 -29.27 16.94
C GLY A 45 7.22 -29.93 16.10
N GLY A 46 6.86 -30.84 15.19
CA GLY A 46 7.75 -31.41 14.19
C GLY A 46 8.04 -30.43 13.05
N THR A 47 8.94 -30.83 12.13
CA THR A 47 9.26 -30.04 10.94
C THR A 47 9.05 -30.86 9.69
N ARG A 48 8.55 -30.22 8.62
CA ARG A 48 8.27 -30.87 7.34
C ARG A 48 8.58 -29.98 6.16
N ALA A 49 8.75 -30.58 4.98
CA ALA A 49 8.82 -29.81 3.76
C ALA A 49 7.48 -29.09 3.47
N PRO A 50 7.51 -27.96 2.73
CA PRO A 50 6.30 -27.29 2.27
C PRO A 50 5.41 -28.23 1.46
N ASN A 51 4.11 -28.23 1.75
CA ASN A 51 3.14 -28.95 0.94
C ASN A 51 2.89 -28.21 -0.40
N VAL A 52 2.09 -28.80 -1.28
CA VAL A 52 1.79 -28.23 -2.60
C VAL A 52 1.14 -26.85 -2.49
N GLY A 53 0.22 -26.65 -1.55
CA GLY A 53 -0.46 -25.37 -1.34
C GLY A 53 0.48 -24.26 -0.87
N GLU A 54 1.34 -24.57 0.10
CA GLU A 54 2.37 -23.66 0.61
C GLU A 54 3.40 -23.32 -0.47
N THR A 55 3.80 -24.31 -1.27
CA THR A 55 4.71 -24.13 -2.42
C THR A 55 4.12 -23.17 -3.46
N ILE A 56 2.87 -23.38 -3.86
CA ILE A 56 2.17 -22.49 -4.80
C ILE A 56 2.10 -21.07 -4.25
N LEU A 57 1.81 -20.92 -2.95
CA LEU A 57 1.67 -19.64 -2.30
C LEU A 57 3.02 -18.90 -2.18
N ILE A 58 4.11 -19.60 -1.86
CA ILE A 58 5.49 -19.06 -1.89
C ILE A 58 5.82 -18.54 -3.30
N CYS A 59 5.58 -19.35 -4.33
CA CYS A 59 5.81 -18.95 -5.72
C CYS A 59 4.96 -17.73 -6.11
N PHE A 60 3.67 -17.75 -5.78
CA PHE A 60 2.74 -16.65 -6.06
C PHE A 60 3.22 -15.34 -5.43
N MET A 61 3.65 -15.37 -4.17
CA MET A 61 4.13 -14.20 -3.45
C MET A 61 5.33 -13.54 -4.15
N PHE A 62 6.37 -14.31 -4.48
CA PHE A 62 7.56 -13.74 -5.15
C PHE A 62 7.27 -13.26 -6.58
N ILE A 63 6.39 -13.96 -7.31
CA ILE A 63 5.89 -13.49 -8.61
C ILE A 63 5.12 -12.17 -8.45
N ALA A 64 4.24 -12.07 -7.45
CA ALA A 64 3.47 -10.86 -7.18
C ALA A 64 4.36 -9.67 -6.79
N ILE A 65 5.41 -9.89 -5.98
CA ILE A 65 6.42 -8.87 -5.64
C ILE A 65 7.11 -8.36 -6.91
N PHE A 66 7.56 -9.25 -7.79
CA PHE A 66 8.17 -8.86 -9.05
C PHE A 66 7.21 -8.07 -9.95
N ILE A 67 5.96 -8.52 -10.09
CA ILE A 67 4.93 -7.83 -10.87
C ILE A 67 4.63 -6.45 -10.28
N MET A 68 4.51 -6.33 -8.96
CA MET A 68 4.33 -5.04 -8.28
C MET A 68 5.49 -4.09 -8.59
N TYR A 69 6.73 -4.56 -8.48
CA TYR A 69 7.91 -3.77 -8.81
C TYR A 69 7.92 -3.31 -10.28
N LEU A 70 7.55 -4.21 -11.20
CA LEU A 70 7.45 -3.91 -12.62
C LEU A 70 6.40 -2.82 -12.88
N ILE A 71 5.21 -2.96 -12.29
CA ILE A 71 4.13 -1.97 -12.40
C ILE A 71 4.59 -0.61 -11.88
N LEU A 72 5.23 -0.56 -10.70
CA LEU A 72 5.78 0.68 -10.13
C LEU A 72 6.81 1.34 -11.06
N SER A 73 7.74 0.55 -11.58
CA SER A 73 8.81 1.04 -12.45
C SER A 73 8.28 1.58 -13.78
N LEU A 74 7.33 0.87 -14.40
CA LEU A 74 6.63 1.34 -15.58
C LEU A 74 5.79 2.59 -15.28
N SER A 75 5.15 2.64 -14.12
CA SER A 75 4.34 3.80 -13.71
C SER A 75 5.19 5.06 -13.56
N SER A 76 6.37 4.93 -12.95
CA SER A 76 7.37 6.00 -12.82
C SER A 76 7.85 6.53 -14.17
N LEU A 77 8.24 5.64 -15.09
CA LEU A 77 8.65 6.00 -16.45
C LEU A 77 7.52 6.66 -17.24
N MET A 78 6.33 6.08 -17.22
CA MET A 78 5.18 6.59 -17.96
C MET A 78 4.75 7.97 -17.46
N LYS A 79 4.82 8.21 -16.14
CA LYS A 79 4.54 9.53 -15.57
C LYS A 79 5.55 10.57 -16.07
N TYR A 80 6.82 10.22 -16.12
CA TYR A 80 7.87 11.09 -16.67
C TYR A 80 7.66 11.42 -18.17
N ILE A 81 7.17 10.46 -18.95
CA ILE A 81 6.87 10.65 -20.38
C ILE A 81 5.63 11.53 -20.57
N LEU A 82 4.55 11.25 -19.84
CA LEU A 82 3.21 11.78 -20.10
C LEU A 82 2.91 13.12 -19.43
N GLN A 83 3.52 13.41 -18.28
CA GLN A 83 3.13 14.57 -17.47
C GLN A 83 4.26 15.61 -17.36
N PRO A 84 3.91 16.90 -17.12
CA PRO A 84 4.91 17.93 -16.91
C PRO A 84 5.80 17.64 -15.69
N ILE A 85 7.05 18.07 -15.81
CA ILE A 85 8.24 17.80 -14.96
C ILE A 85 8.10 18.20 -13.45
N ARG A 86 6.91 18.60 -12.98
CA ARG A 86 6.71 19.20 -11.65
C ARG A 86 5.63 18.54 -10.77
N ASP A 87 5.19 17.33 -11.11
CA ASP A 87 4.22 16.64 -10.28
C ASP A 87 4.89 15.97 -9.07
N LYS A 88 4.38 16.23 -7.85
CA LYS A 88 4.83 15.55 -6.62
C LYS A 88 4.66 14.03 -6.74
N GLN A 89 3.64 13.57 -7.47
CA GLN A 89 3.40 12.15 -7.69
C GLN A 89 4.55 11.48 -8.47
N SER A 90 5.18 12.21 -9.41
CA SER A 90 6.33 11.72 -10.18
C SER A 90 7.54 11.45 -9.28
N LEU A 91 7.82 12.36 -8.34
CA LEU A 91 8.90 12.19 -7.37
C LEU A 91 8.68 10.94 -6.51
N TRP A 92 7.49 10.78 -5.94
CA TRP A 92 7.17 9.65 -5.09
C TRP A 92 7.22 8.32 -5.83
N LEU A 93 6.63 8.24 -7.03
CA LEU A 93 6.74 7.05 -7.87
C LEU A 93 8.20 6.70 -8.16
N ALA A 94 9.05 7.70 -8.44
CA ALA A 94 10.48 7.49 -8.65
C ALA A 94 11.22 6.99 -7.40
N ILE A 95 10.86 7.49 -6.20
CA ILE A 95 11.42 7.00 -4.94
C ILE A 95 11.05 5.52 -4.74
N PHE A 96 9.77 5.16 -4.86
CA PHE A 96 9.31 3.80 -4.62
C PHE A 96 9.75 2.79 -5.67
N SER A 97 9.94 3.23 -6.92
CA SER A 97 10.52 2.39 -7.97
C SER A 97 12.05 2.34 -7.93
N ILE A 98 12.69 3.06 -7.01
CA ILE A 98 14.16 3.18 -6.88
C ILE A 98 14.77 3.72 -8.19
N ASN A 99 14.08 4.62 -8.88
CA ASN A 99 14.59 5.32 -10.08
C ASN A 99 15.40 6.54 -9.63
N ILE A 100 16.62 6.33 -9.11
CA ILE A 100 17.47 7.38 -8.54
C ILE A 100 17.68 8.55 -9.53
N GLU A 101 17.84 8.24 -10.81
CA GLU A 101 17.99 9.22 -11.89
C GLU A 101 16.77 10.15 -12.02
N LEU A 102 15.56 9.59 -11.90
CA LEU A 102 14.32 10.37 -11.93
C LEU A 102 14.09 11.10 -10.62
N VAL A 103 14.53 10.54 -9.47
CA VAL A 103 14.48 11.23 -8.18
C VAL A 103 15.32 12.50 -8.24
N ILE A 104 16.60 12.40 -8.64
CA ILE A 104 17.51 13.54 -8.78
C ILE A 104 16.90 14.57 -9.72
N PHE A 105 16.42 14.14 -10.88
CA PHE A 105 15.81 15.04 -11.86
C PHE A 105 14.58 15.77 -11.31
N ASN A 106 13.66 15.06 -10.64
CA ASN A 106 12.47 15.68 -10.05
C ASN A 106 12.87 16.67 -8.93
N LEU A 107 13.82 16.32 -8.06
CA LEU A 107 14.30 17.19 -6.99
C LEU A 107 14.90 18.50 -7.53
N MET A 108 15.70 18.44 -8.61
CA MET A 108 16.26 19.63 -9.25
C MET A 108 15.20 20.59 -9.83
N GLN A 109 14.00 20.08 -10.11
CA GLN A 109 12.93 20.83 -10.79
C GLN A 109 11.91 21.44 -9.81
N ILE A 110 11.90 20.99 -8.56
CA ILE A 110 11.01 21.49 -7.50
C ILE A 110 11.56 22.83 -7.00
N LYS A 111 11.20 23.92 -7.67
CA LYS A 111 11.69 25.28 -7.37
C LYS A 111 11.10 25.95 -6.12
N LYS A 112 10.10 25.35 -5.46
CA LYS A 112 9.53 25.74 -4.16
C LYS A 112 8.39 24.76 -3.84
N ILE A 113 8.51 23.97 -2.78
CA ILE A 113 7.36 23.24 -2.24
C ILE A 113 6.48 24.29 -1.59
N LYS A 114 5.40 24.71 -2.26
CA LYS A 114 4.33 25.43 -1.56
C LYS A 114 3.79 24.48 -0.49
N LEU A 115 4.17 24.73 0.76
CA LEU A 115 3.65 24.00 1.90
C LEU A 115 2.13 24.21 1.94
N ILE A 116 1.44 23.08 2.12
CA ILE A 116 0.07 22.88 2.61
C ILE A 116 -0.82 24.14 2.51
N LYS A 117 -1.76 24.13 1.55
CA LYS A 117 -2.85 25.12 1.53
C LYS A 117 -3.58 25.08 2.88
N LYS A 118 -4.02 26.26 3.37
CA LYS A 118 -4.80 26.35 4.61
C LYS A 118 -5.95 25.32 4.59
N PRO A 119 -6.21 24.63 5.71
CA PRO A 119 -7.30 23.66 5.78
C PRO A 119 -8.62 24.37 5.49
N LYS A 120 -9.40 23.82 4.55
CA LYS A 120 -10.77 24.29 4.30
C LYS A 120 -11.65 23.91 5.49
N LYS A 121 -12.58 24.79 5.88
CA LYS A 121 -13.60 24.48 6.89
C LYS A 121 -14.44 23.30 6.41
N TRP A 122 -14.77 22.40 7.32
CA TRP A 122 -15.61 21.25 7.02
C TRP A 122 -17.08 21.59 7.18
N ASN A 123 -17.88 21.08 6.27
CA ASN A 123 -19.33 21.21 6.29
C ASN A 123 -19.95 19.93 6.89
N ILE A 124 -21.22 20.02 7.30
CA ILE A 124 -21.95 18.88 7.87
C ILE A 124 -21.91 17.68 6.92
N PHE A 125 -22.05 17.92 5.62
CA PHE A 125 -21.99 16.89 4.59
C PHE A 125 -20.65 16.13 4.57
N ASP A 126 -19.53 16.82 4.81
CA ASP A 126 -18.21 16.20 4.89
C ASP A 126 -18.13 15.24 6.08
N ILE A 127 -18.64 15.67 7.23
CA ILE A 127 -18.68 14.89 8.47
C ILE A 127 -19.57 13.66 8.30
N CYS A 128 -20.77 13.84 7.75
CA CYS A 128 -21.69 12.72 7.45
C CYS A 128 -21.04 11.71 6.48
N SER A 129 -20.34 12.19 5.45
CA SER A 129 -19.67 11.31 4.49
C SER A 129 -18.53 10.51 5.13
N MET A 130 -17.71 11.15 5.98
CA MET A 130 -16.71 10.43 6.78
C MET A 130 -17.37 9.40 7.70
N GLY A 131 -18.48 9.74 8.36
CA GLY A 131 -19.23 8.84 9.22
C GLY A 131 -19.78 7.61 8.49
N VAL A 132 -20.35 7.78 7.30
CA VAL A 132 -20.83 6.66 6.47
C VAL A 132 -19.66 5.77 6.04
N LEU A 133 -18.56 6.35 5.55
CA LEU A 133 -17.38 5.58 5.15
C LEU A 133 -16.76 4.80 6.31
N LEU A 134 -16.70 5.41 7.49
CA LEU A 134 -16.28 4.75 8.72
C LEU A 134 -17.24 3.60 9.09
N GLY A 135 -18.55 3.81 8.99
CA GLY A 135 -19.54 2.75 9.21
C GLY A 135 -19.35 1.55 8.28
N VAL A 136 -19.13 1.79 6.99
CA VAL A 136 -18.84 0.72 6.02
C VAL A 136 -17.51 0.02 6.35
N TYR A 137 -16.48 0.77 6.74
CA TYR A 137 -15.21 0.19 7.24
C TYR A 137 -15.45 -0.77 8.42
N LEU A 138 -16.29 -0.39 9.38
CA LEU A 138 -16.60 -1.23 10.55
C LEU A 138 -17.36 -2.50 10.17
N ILE A 139 -18.36 -2.38 9.31
CA ILE A 139 -19.12 -3.53 8.80
C ILE A 139 -18.18 -4.51 8.10
N LEU A 140 -17.32 -4.02 7.20
CA LEU A 140 -16.36 -4.87 6.51
C LEU A 140 -15.30 -5.43 7.45
N SER A 141 -14.87 -4.69 8.48
CA SER A 141 -13.94 -5.20 9.50
C SER A 141 -14.54 -6.37 10.25
N TYR A 142 -15.81 -6.26 10.64
CA TYR A 142 -16.56 -7.35 11.27
C TYR A 142 -16.70 -8.55 10.33
N VAL A 143 -17.11 -8.33 9.07
CA VAL A 143 -17.24 -9.40 8.07
C VAL A 143 -15.91 -10.10 7.80
N SER A 144 -14.80 -9.35 7.77
CA SER A 144 -13.45 -9.90 7.56
C SER A 144 -13.05 -10.87 8.68
N GLY A 145 -13.60 -10.69 9.89
CA GLY A 145 -13.36 -11.60 11.02
C GLY A 145 -13.94 -13.00 10.82
N PHE A 146 -14.90 -13.18 9.91
CA PHE A 146 -15.45 -14.50 9.57
C PHE A 146 -14.71 -15.19 8.42
N ILE A 147 -13.77 -14.51 7.75
CA ILE A 147 -12.97 -15.11 6.70
C ILE A 147 -11.89 -15.96 7.38
N PRO A 148 -11.88 -17.30 7.19
CA PRO A 148 -10.87 -18.13 7.81
C PRO A 148 -9.46 -17.74 7.32
N PRO A 149 -8.45 -17.77 8.21
CA PRO A 149 -7.09 -17.45 7.81
C PRO A 149 -6.60 -18.49 6.78
N MET A 150 -5.97 -18.00 5.72
CA MET A 150 -5.26 -18.84 4.76
C MET A 150 -3.89 -19.28 5.36
N PRO A 151 -3.18 -20.25 4.74
CA PRO A 151 -1.85 -20.67 5.20
C PRO A 151 -0.93 -19.47 5.51
N PHE A 152 -0.06 -19.61 6.52
CA PHE A 152 0.75 -18.52 7.07
C PHE A 152 -0.06 -17.36 7.69
N TRP A 153 -1.25 -17.66 8.22
CA TRP A 153 -2.16 -16.70 8.87
C TRP A 153 -2.46 -15.47 8.01
N ILE A 154 -2.57 -15.69 6.70
CA ILE A 154 -2.90 -14.62 5.77
C ILE A 154 -4.36 -14.24 6.01
N THR A 155 -4.57 -12.98 6.36
CA THR A 155 -5.88 -12.37 6.54
C THR A 155 -6.12 -11.35 5.44
N LEU A 156 -7.31 -11.38 4.82
CA LEU A 156 -7.66 -10.44 3.77
C LEU A 156 -8.22 -9.17 4.40
N SER A 157 -7.57 -8.03 4.18
CA SER A 157 -7.92 -6.76 4.81
C SER A 157 -8.97 -5.96 4.02
N ILE A 158 -10.01 -6.61 3.47
CA ILE A 158 -11.04 -5.98 2.62
C ILE A 158 -11.68 -4.73 3.25
N LYS A 159 -11.64 -4.64 4.59
CA LYS A 159 -12.02 -3.46 5.38
C LYS A 159 -11.34 -2.16 4.94
N TYR A 160 -10.19 -2.18 4.26
CA TYR A 160 -9.52 -0.96 3.81
C TYR A 160 -10.11 -0.35 2.52
N ILE A 161 -10.93 -1.10 1.77
CA ILE A 161 -11.53 -0.64 0.51
C ILE A 161 -12.36 0.66 0.70
N PRO A 162 -13.25 0.80 1.70
CA PRO A 162 -13.98 2.03 1.95
C PRO A 162 -13.08 3.22 2.30
N LEU A 163 -11.93 2.98 2.94
CA LEU A 163 -10.98 4.04 3.27
C LEU A 163 -10.27 4.53 1.99
N PHE A 164 -9.87 3.62 1.11
CA PHE A 164 -9.37 3.98 -0.23
C PHE A 164 -10.43 4.75 -1.03
N PHE A 165 -11.69 4.32 -1.03
CA PHE A 165 -12.77 5.07 -1.67
C PHE A 165 -12.97 6.46 -1.04
N GLY A 166 -12.90 6.54 0.29
CA GLY A 166 -12.94 7.79 1.03
C GLY A 166 -11.84 8.76 0.62
N THR A 167 -10.61 8.29 0.49
CA THR A 167 -9.48 9.14 0.04
C THR A 167 -9.58 9.56 -1.43
N PHE A 168 -10.32 8.83 -2.25
CA PHE A 168 -10.65 9.24 -3.62
C PHE A 168 -11.73 10.36 -3.66
N LEU A 169 -12.67 10.31 -2.72
CA LEU A 169 -13.82 11.23 -2.62
C LEU A 169 -13.46 12.53 -1.90
N LEU A 170 -12.79 12.42 -0.77
CA LEU A 170 -12.58 13.48 0.22
C LEU A 170 -11.30 14.28 -0.05
N THR A 171 -11.19 15.45 0.58
CA THR A 171 -9.95 16.22 0.62
C THR A 171 -8.89 15.55 1.49
N PHE A 172 -7.63 15.98 1.38
CA PHE A 172 -6.52 15.43 2.18
C PHE A 172 -6.76 15.51 3.70
N THR A 173 -7.30 16.62 4.20
CA THR A 173 -7.55 16.80 5.64
C THR A 173 -8.66 15.88 6.14
N GLN A 174 -9.76 15.78 5.41
CA GLN A 174 -10.86 14.85 5.69
C GLN A 174 -10.39 13.38 5.61
N SER A 175 -9.55 13.05 4.62
CA SER A 175 -8.96 11.71 4.46
C SER A 175 -8.10 11.32 5.65
N ILE A 176 -7.23 12.24 6.12
CA ILE A 176 -6.44 12.04 7.34
C ILE A 176 -7.36 11.78 8.53
N THR A 177 -8.36 12.64 8.74
CA THR A 177 -9.25 12.51 9.90
C THR A 177 -10.03 11.20 9.88
N LEU A 178 -10.60 10.83 8.73
CA LEU A 178 -11.27 9.54 8.56
C LEU A 178 -10.35 8.37 8.92
N CYS A 179 -9.12 8.36 8.40
CA CYS A 179 -8.20 7.25 8.63
C CYS A 179 -7.62 7.24 10.06
N LEU A 180 -7.42 8.40 10.69
CA LEU A 180 -7.01 8.48 12.10
C LEU A 180 -8.11 7.94 13.01
N ILE A 181 -9.37 8.34 12.78
CA ILE A 181 -10.51 7.82 13.55
C ILE A 181 -10.64 6.31 13.31
N ALA A 182 -10.59 5.85 12.06
CA ALA A 182 -10.60 4.42 11.73
C ALA A 182 -9.45 3.68 12.40
N GLY A 183 -8.27 4.31 12.50
CA GLY A 183 -7.09 3.78 13.18
C GLY A 183 -7.27 3.61 14.68
N ILE A 184 -8.13 4.41 15.32
CA ILE A 184 -8.48 4.33 16.76
C ILE A 184 -9.45 3.19 17.05
N VAL A 185 -10.34 2.86 16.11
CA VAL A 185 -11.41 1.87 16.34
C VAL A 185 -10.90 0.51 16.84
N PRO A 186 -9.78 -0.06 16.34
CA PRO A 186 -9.27 -1.33 16.84
C PRO A 186 -9.05 -1.37 18.37
N LEU A 187 -8.83 -0.23 19.05
CA LEU A 187 -8.74 -0.18 20.52
C LEU A 187 -10.02 -0.63 21.24
N ILE A 188 -11.17 -0.44 20.60
CA ILE A 188 -12.48 -0.75 21.18
C ILE A 188 -13.15 -1.95 20.49
N MET A 189 -12.53 -2.52 19.46
CA MET A 189 -13.07 -3.70 18.79
C MET A 189 -12.66 -4.99 19.53
N PRO A 190 -13.62 -5.84 19.91
CA PRO A 190 -13.30 -7.13 20.50
C PRO A 190 -12.55 -8.01 19.48
N GLY A 191 -11.52 -8.73 19.94
CA GLY A 191 -10.71 -9.61 19.10
C GLY A 191 -9.48 -8.95 18.45
N THR A 192 -9.24 -7.65 18.68
CA THR A 192 -7.97 -7.02 18.30
C THR A 192 -6.86 -7.44 19.26
N ALA A 193 -5.80 -8.06 18.75
CA ALA A 193 -4.65 -8.49 19.55
C ALA A 193 -3.77 -7.29 19.92
N ILE A 194 -4.06 -6.68 21.07
CA ILE A 194 -3.34 -5.52 21.60
C ILE A 194 -2.56 -5.95 22.85
N TYR A 195 -1.23 -6.05 22.72
CA TYR A 195 -0.35 -6.40 23.84
C TYR A 195 0.29 -5.16 24.47
N THR A 196 0.68 -4.19 23.66
CA THR A 196 1.27 -2.94 24.11
C THR A 196 0.80 -1.77 23.24
N ALA A 197 0.87 -0.55 23.76
CA ALA A 197 0.52 0.65 22.99
C ALA A 197 1.40 0.80 21.73
N TYR A 198 2.69 0.47 21.81
CA TYR A 198 3.61 0.56 20.69
C TYR A 198 3.34 -0.49 19.61
N GLN A 199 3.01 -1.72 20.01
CA GLN A 199 2.58 -2.76 19.08
C GLN A 199 1.29 -2.33 18.36
N TYR A 200 0.31 -1.81 19.10
CA TYR A 200 -0.92 -1.29 18.51
C TYR A 200 -0.67 -0.18 17.48
N ILE A 201 0.27 0.73 17.78
CA ILE A 201 0.65 1.80 16.84
C ILE A 201 1.15 1.22 15.52
N LEU A 202 2.01 0.19 15.56
CA LEU A 202 2.59 -0.40 14.36
C LEU A 202 1.65 -1.38 13.63
N ASP A 203 0.84 -2.16 14.33
CA ASP A 203 -0.03 -3.17 13.72
C ASP A 203 -1.35 -2.62 13.20
N TYR A 204 -1.87 -1.58 13.84
CA TYR A 204 -3.22 -1.08 13.56
C TYR A 204 -3.21 0.40 13.18
N PHE A 205 -2.70 1.26 14.06
CA PHE A 205 -2.87 2.71 13.89
C PHE A 205 -2.16 3.26 12.64
N ILE A 206 -0.86 2.99 12.49
CA ILE A 206 -0.07 3.45 11.34
C ILE A 206 -0.57 2.83 10.04
N PRO A 207 -0.77 1.50 9.93
CA PRO A 207 -1.31 0.88 8.73
C PRO A 207 -2.60 1.54 8.24
N ILE A 208 -3.58 1.73 9.13
CA ILE A 208 -4.87 2.32 8.78
C ILE A 208 -4.71 3.80 8.43
N SER A 209 -3.97 4.57 9.24
CA SER A 209 -3.77 6.01 9.04
C SER A 209 -3.01 6.31 7.74
N SER A 210 -2.12 5.41 7.32
CA SER A 210 -1.32 5.58 6.10
C SER A 210 -2.15 5.60 4.82
N ILE A 211 -3.34 5.01 4.83
CA ILE A 211 -4.28 5.04 3.69
C ILE A 211 -4.64 6.48 3.31
N ALA A 212 -4.66 7.41 4.26
CA ALA A 212 -4.89 8.83 3.99
C ALA A 212 -3.93 9.40 2.94
N LEU A 213 -2.71 8.88 2.84
CA LEU A 213 -1.71 9.34 1.87
C LEU A 213 -2.10 9.03 0.42
N ALA A 214 -3.00 8.08 0.17
CA ALA A 214 -3.57 7.82 -1.15
C ALA A 214 -4.23 9.08 -1.74
N SER A 215 -4.79 9.96 -0.90
CA SER A 215 -5.42 11.21 -1.37
C SER A 215 -4.45 12.16 -2.09
N LEU A 216 -3.13 11.98 -1.92
CA LEU A 216 -2.10 12.72 -2.67
C LEU A 216 -1.93 12.22 -4.13
N PHE A 217 -2.40 11.00 -4.40
CA PHE A 217 -2.22 10.26 -5.65
C PHE A 217 -3.53 10.02 -6.40
N VAL A 218 -4.60 10.74 -6.01
CA VAL A 218 -5.92 10.63 -6.64
C VAL A 218 -5.78 10.84 -8.16
N PRO A 219 -6.27 9.89 -8.99
CA PRO A 219 -6.30 10.06 -10.43
C PRO A 219 -7.26 11.19 -10.80
N THR A 220 -6.74 12.32 -11.31
CA THR A 220 -7.55 13.49 -11.68
C THR A 220 -7.90 13.53 -13.17
N ASN A 221 -6.97 13.10 -14.04
CA ASN A 221 -7.10 13.19 -15.50
C ASN A 221 -7.03 11.81 -16.14
N LEU A 222 -8.07 11.01 -15.93
CA LEU A 222 -8.20 9.70 -16.54
C LEU A 222 -8.32 9.86 -18.06
N THR A 223 -7.52 9.10 -18.79
CA THR A 223 -7.46 9.12 -20.25
C THR A 223 -8.39 8.07 -20.85
N LYS A 224 -8.58 8.09 -22.19
CA LYS A 224 -9.25 6.98 -22.90
C LYS A 224 -8.48 5.66 -22.81
N SER A 225 -7.18 5.68 -22.48
CA SER A 225 -6.35 4.48 -22.39
C SER A 225 -6.50 3.82 -21.02
N LYS A 226 -7.09 2.62 -20.99
CA LYS A 226 -7.22 1.80 -19.78
C LYS A 226 -5.86 1.55 -19.11
N PHE A 227 -4.83 1.29 -19.90
CA PHE A 227 -3.46 1.06 -19.40
C PHE A 227 -2.90 2.27 -18.64
N LYS A 228 -3.04 3.48 -19.20
CA LYS A 228 -2.58 4.71 -18.53
C LYS A 228 -3.34 4.97 -17.24
N ASN A 229 -4.63 4.64 -17.19
CA ASN A 229 -5.44 4.82 -16.00
C ASN A 229 -5.01 3.85 -14.89
N TYR A 230 -4.72 2.59 -15.25
CA TYR A 230 -4.21 1.59 -14.32
C TYR A 230 -2.88 2.03 -13.66
N ILE A 231 -2.01 2.68 -14.42
CA ILE A 231 -0.77 3.28 -13.91
C ILE A 231 -1.02 4.39 -12.88
N PHE A 232 -2.07 5.19 -13.04
CA PHE A 232 -2.40 6.20 -12.02
C PHE A 232 -2.97 5.56 -10.75
N TRP A 233 -3.79 4.50 -10.92
CA TRP A 233 -4.31 3.72 -9.82
C TRP A 233 -3.23 2.98 -9.03
N SER A 234 -2.16 2.52 -9.67
CA SER A 234 -1.05 1.88 -8.97
C SER A 234 -0.40 2.84 -7.96
N GLY A 235 -0.16 4.10 -8.33
CA GLY A 235 0.37 5.11 -7.41
C GLY A 235 -0.55 5.38 -6.21
N PHE A 236 -1.87 5.39 -6.46
CA PHE A 236 -2.90 5.57 -5.44
C PHE A 236 -2.87 4.47 -4.37
N ILE A 237 -2.61 3.22 -4.77
CA ILE A 237 -2.69 2.04 -3.89
C ILE A 237 -1.33 1.70 -3.29
N THR A 238 -0.26 1.78 -4.07
CA THR A 238 1.03 1.19 -3.69
C THR A 238 1.69 1.92 -2.53
N LEU A 239 1.55 3.26 -2.45
CA LEU A 239 2.19 4.02 -1.38
C LEU A 239 1.69 3.62 0.02
N PRO A 240 0.37 3.64 0.30
CA PRO A 240 -0.13 3.12 1.58
C PRO A 240 0.29 1.68 1.84
N ILE A 241 0.26 0.81 0.81
CA ILE A 241 0.60 -0.61 0.95
C ILE A 241 2.06 -0.82 1.37
N ILE A 242 3.00 -0.04 0.82
CA ILE A 242 4.39 -0.08 1.24
C ILE A 242 4.52 0.32 2.72
N ILE A 243 3.80 1.36 3.16
CA ILE A 243 3.84 1.80 4.56
C ILE A 243 3.22 0.75 5.48
N ILE A 244 2.08 0.17 5.10
CA ILE A 244 1.43 -0.94 5.80
C ILE A 244 2.41 -2.10 5.96
N PHE A 245 3.08 -2.51 4.87
CA PHE A 245 4.08 -3.58 4.88
C PHE A 245 5.21 -3.28 5.85
N LEU A 246 5.85 -2.12 5.73
CA LEU A 246 6.97 -1.74 6.60
C LEU A 246 6.56 -1.68 8.07
N SER A 247 5.37 -1.16 8.36
CA SER A 247 4.83 -1.10 9.72
C SER A 247 4.61 -2.50 10.30
N ARG A 248 4.00 -3.42 9.54
CA ARG A 248 3.83 -4.83 9.92
C ARG A 248 5.16 -5.56 10.10
N VAL A 249 6.16 -5.27 9.26
CA VAL A 249 7.50 -5.86 9.39
C VAL A 249 8.16 -5.42 10.68
N LEU A 250 8.12 -4.12 11.00
CA LEU A 250 8.65 -3.58 12.24
C LEU A 250 7.92 -4.14 13.45
N ALA A 251 6.58 -4.22 13.41
CA ALA A 251 5.80 -4.85 14.46
C ALA A 251 6.21 -6.32 14.67
N GLY A 252 6.37 -7.05 13.56
CA GLY A 252 6.81 -8.43 13.54
C GLY A 252 8.15 -8.63 14.27
N VAL A 253 9.14 -7.80 13.95
CA VAL A 253 10.48 -7.90 14.55
C VAL A 253 10.49 -7.48 16.02
N VAL A 254 9.85 -6.35 16.34
CA VAL A 254 9.95 -5.74 17.68
C VAL A 254 9.07 -6.45 18.70
N PHE A 255 7.92 -6.97 18.27
CA PHE A 255 6.91 -7.56 19.15
C PHE A 255 6.71 -9.05 18.88
N TRP A 256 6.26 -9.45 17.68
CA TRP A 256 5.84 -10.84 17.41
C TRP A 256 6.95 -11.89 17.43
N LEU A 257 8.19 -11.48 17.14
CA LEU A 257 9.36 -12.36 17.12
C LEU A 257 10.31 -12.09 18.29
N ASN A 258 9.86 -11.28 19.25
CA ASN A 258 10.65 -10.90 20.42
C ASN A 258 10.02 -11.49 21.69
N PRO A 259 10.59 -12.55 22.28
CA PRO A 259 10.04 -13.18 23.47
C PRO A 259 9.89 -12.21 24.65
N ASN A 260 10.79 -11.22 24.75
CA ASN A 260 10.75 -10.22 25.82
C ASN A 260 9.57 -9.24 25.68
N ALA A 261 8.98 -9.12 24.49
CA ALA A 261 7.91 -8.16 24.23
C ALA A 261 6.51 -8.77 24.47
N ILE A 262 6.33 -10.06 24.21
CA ILE A 262 5.04 -10.77 24.37
C ILE A 262 5.01 -11.61 25.64
N GLY A 263 6.18 -11.91 26.24
CA GLY A 263 6.27 -12.74 27.45
C GLY A 263 6.04 -14.23 27.18
N SER A 264 6.09 -14.64 25.91
CA SER A 264 5.98 -16.02 25.46
C SER A 264 6.99 -16.27 24.33
N ASP A 265 7.33 -17.55 24.10
CA ASP A 265 8.20 -17.90 22.99
C ASP A 265 7.56 -17.51 21.64
N PRO A 266 8.34 -16.90 20.72
CA PRO A 266 7.84 -16.52 19.41
C PRO A 266 7.47 -17.75 18.58
N SER A 267 6.32 -17.68 17.92
CA SER A 267 5.88 -18.71 16.99
C SER A 267 6.40 -18.42 15.58
N TYR A 268 7.16 -19.36 15.02
CA TYR A 268 7.60 -19.31 13.64
C TYR A 268 6.78 -20.30 12.80
N ALA A 269 6.41 -19.90 11.58
CA ALA A 269 5.75 -20.77 10.62
C ALA A 269 6.78 -21.61 9.83
N PHE A 270 8.04 -21.17 9.77
CA PHE A 270 9.11 -21.86 9.07
C PHE A 270 10.47 -21.60 9.74
N GLU A 271 11.39 -22.54 9.60
CA GLU A 271 12.71 -22.54 10.26
C GLU A 271 13.64 -21.46 9.67
N TRP A 272 13.50 -20.22 10.15
CA TRP A 272 14.33 -19.11 9.70
C TRP A 272 15.03 -18.40 10.87
N LYS A 273 16.36 -18.32 10.81
CA LYS A 273 17.17 -17.78 11.92
C LYS A 273 17.13 -16.26 12.06
N ASN A 274 17.02 -15.53 10.95
CA ASN A 274 17.06 -14.06 10.98
C ASN A 274 15.64 -13.48 11.12
N THR A 275 15.35 -12.85 12.26
CA THR A 275 14.02 -12.32 12.60
C THR A 275 13.53 -11.23 11.64
N LEU A 276 14.42 -10.34 11.19
CA LEU A 276 14.08 -9.30 10.21
C LEU A 276 13.67 -9.92 8.87
N VAL A 277 14.47 -10.86 8.36
CA VAL A 277 14.20 -11.53 7.09
C VAL A 277 12.93 -12.39 7.19
N TYR A 278 12.73 -13.09 8.31
CA TYR A 278 11.49 -13.82 8.56
C TYR A 278 10.28 -12.87 8.52
N SER A 279 10.34 -11.75 9.24
CA SER A 279 9.25 -10.77 9.28
C SER A 279 8.95 -10.16 7.91
N LEU A 280 10.00 -9.87 7.12
CA LEU A 280 9.86 -9.42 5.73
C LEU A 280 9.09 -10.44 4.88
N ILE A 281 9.49 -11.71 4.93
CA ILE A 281 8.85 -12.78 4.15
C ILE A 281 7.41 -12.97 4.64
N TYR A 282 7.21 -13.18 5.94
CA TYR A 282 5.92 -13.49 6.53
C TYR A 282 4.87 -12.41 6.24
N ASN A 283 5.22 -11.14 6.45
CA ASN A 283 4.29 -10.02 6.20
C ASN A 283 4.10 -9.71 4.72
N SER A 284 4.99 -10.19 3.85
CA SER A 284 4.85 -9.99 2.41
C SER A 284 3.74 -10.85 1.82
N PHE A 285 3.48 -12.04 2.38
CA PHE A 285 2.30 -12.83 2.00
C PHE A 285 1.02 -12.03 2.17
N ASN A 286 0.71 -11.62 3.40
CA ASN A 286 -0.51 -10.86 3.70
C ASN A 286 -0.61 -9.59 2.85
N THR A 287 0.48 -8.83 2.79
CA THR A 287 0.47 -7.55 2.07
C THR A 287 0.36 -7.71 0.56
N MET A 288 0.88 -8.79 -0.04
CA MET A 288 0.71 -9.05 -1.48
C MET A 288 -0.72 -9.43 -1.84
N PHE A 289 -1.40 -10.25 -1.01
CA PHE A 289 -2.81 -10.55 -1.23
C PHE A 289 -3.68 -9.29 -1.13
N ASP A 290 -3.47 -8.48 -0.10
CA ASP A 290 -4.11 -7.17 0.05
C ASP A 290 -3.85 -6.28 -1.18
N TYR A 291 -2.60 -6.19 -1.63
CA TYR A 291 -2.22 -5.38 -2.80
C TYR A 291 -2.95 -5.82 -4.07
N VAL A 292 -2.98 -7.12 -4.38
CA VAL A 292 -3.67 -7.65 -5.56
C VAL A 292 -5.17 -7.35 -5.49
N ILE A 293 -5.79 -7.57 -4.34
CA ILE A 293 -7.21 -7.27 -4.13
C ILE A 293 -7.48 -5.78 -4.36
N TYR A 294 -6.67 -4.89 -3.79
CA TYR A 294 -6.89 -3.45 -3.96
C TYR A 294 -6.65 -2.98 -5.38
N MET A 295 -5.62 -3.49 -6.06
CA MET A 295 -5.34 -3.17 -7.46
C MET A 295 -6.48 -3.54 -8.40
N ILE A 296 -7.30 -4.52 -8.05
CA ILE A 296 -8.50 -4.90 -8.79
C ILE A 296 -9.72 -4.10 -8.32
N THR A 297 -10.01 -4.15 -7.02
CA THR A 297 -11.28 -3.67 -6.46
C THR A 297 -11.37 -2.15 -6.35
N VAL A 298 -10.30 -1.47 -5.91
CA VAL A 298 -10.32 -0.02 -5.67
C VAL A 298 -10.58 0.77 -6.95
N PRO A 299 -9.91 0.51 -8.10
CA PRO A 299 -10.22 1.21 -9.34
C PRO A 299 -11.66 0.97 -9.81
N ILE A 300 -12.15 -0.27 -9.72
CA ILE A 300 -13.51 -0.62 -10.13
C ILE A 300 -14.54 0.17 -9.32
N ILE A 301 -14.39 0.17 -7.98
CA ILE A 301 -15.31 0.87 -7.08
C ILE A 301 -15.25 2.38 -7.31
N CYS A 302 -14.06 2.97 -7.36
CA CYS A 302 -13.90 4.40 -7.53
C CYS A 302 -14.41 4.92 -8.88
N GLU A 303 -14.19 4.19 -9.97
CA GLU A 303 -14.69 4.58 -11.30
C GLU A 303 -16.23 4.43 -11.39
N ASN A 304 -16.78 3.33 -10.87
CA ASN A 304 -18.23 3.11 -10.89
C ASN A 304 -18.98 4.09 -9.99
N LEU A 305 -18.39 4.47 -8.86
CA LEU A 305 -18.96 5.43 -7.91
C LEU A 305 -18.47 6.86 -8.13
N LYS A 306 -17.83 7.15 -9.26
CA LYS A 306 -17.29 8.48 -9.57
C LYS A 306 -18.35 9.58 -9.59
N PHE A 307 -19.60 9.23 -9.90
CA PHE A 307 -20.72 10.19 -9.84
C PHE A 307 -20.90 10.80 -8.45
N LEU A 308 -20.59 10.06 -7.38
CA LEU A 308 -20.64 10.58 -6.00
C LEU A 308 -19.59 11.68 -5.81
N LYS A 309 -18.39 11.51 -6.38
CA LYS A 309 -17.34 12.53 -6.34
C LYS A 309 -17.74 13.80 -7.06
N THR A 310 -18.36 13.69 -8.23
CA THR A 310 -18.86 14.87 -8.94
C THR A 310 -19.92 15.61 -8.13
N ARG A 311 -20.87 14.88 -7.52
CA ARG A 311 -21.88 15.49 -6.64
C ARG A 311 -21.25 16.17 -5.42
N PHE A 312 -20.27 15.51 -4.80
CA PHE A 312 -19.52 16.04 -3.66
C PHE A 312 -18.83 17.35 -4.02
N GLN A 313 -18.10 17.38 -5.14
CA GLN A 313 -17.41 18.58 -5.61
C GLN A 313 -18.36 19.72 -5.99
N ASN A 314 -19.50 19.41 -6.62
CA ASN A 314 -20.49 20.42 -7.00
C ASN A 314 -21.12 21.09 -5.77
N GLN A 315 -21.46 20.33 -4.74
CA GLN A 315 -21.97 20.91 -3.48
C GLN A 315 -20.92 21.83 -2.83
N VAL A 316 -19.67 21.39 -2.82
CA VAL A 316 -18.55 22.16 -2.27
C VAL A 316 -18.34 23.49 -2.99
N ASN A 317 -18.55 23.54 -4.32
CA ASN A 317 -18.43 24.75 -5.12
C ASN A 317 -19.64 25.68 -4.94
N ASN A 318 -20.86 25.13 -4.84
CA ASN A 318 -22.06 25.94 -4.63
C ASN A 318 -22.01 26.70 -3.29
N MET A 319 -21.46 26.08 -2.24
CA MET A 319 -21.25 26.72 -0.94
C MET A 319 -20.10 27.74 -0.90
N GLU A 320 -19.23 27.81 -1.91
CA GLU A 320 -18.19 28.84 -2.02
C GLU A 320 -18.67 30.10 -2.78
N MET A 321 -19.82 30.01 -3.46
CA MET A 321 -20.41 31.14 -4.19
C MET A 321 -21.48 31.90 -3.38
N GLU A 322 -21.85 31.39 -2.20
CA GLU A 322 -22.72 32.02 -1.20
C GLU A 322 -21.87 32.70 -0.11
#